data_AF-A0A3A8LLL5-F1
#
_entry.id   AF-A0A3A8LLL5-F1
#
_cell.length_a   1.000
_cell.length_b   1.000
_cell.length_c   1.000
_cell.angle_alpha   90.00
_cell.angle_beta   90.00
_cell.angle_gamma   90.00
#
_symmetry.space_group_name_H-M   'P 1'
#
loop_
_entity.id
_entity.type
_entity.pdbx_description
1 polymer ?
#
loop_
_entity_poly.entity_id
_entity_poly.type
_entity_poly.pdbx_seq_one_letter_code
_entity_poly.pdbx_strand_id
1 'polypeptide(L)'
;MVTTRAVAAGEVLLVIEGSRVRAPGRDTLQVGVDQHLATPDAPWRFINHACEPTALFHPGSDTESPRFTARTALAAGQEVTFNYLTSEWNLAAPFPCGCGAATCVGWVRGARYLTAGQRDALGPALLPHIRQQLQPRPDAPPWYHDAFAITDDVWYLPLDATAATEVEQALRLLELKPGANILDVCCGHGRHAIELARRGLSVTGLDLSSERLGMARERAQRAGVDITWVQADMRTIPSRGQDAAILLYTSFSFLENDAAQLEALRSIRETLVPGGQLLIEVDNRDHALRQPPRQWGESETLLWWEENRFEPRTSRNHRHYKGRDPRTGKAYEQRIHYRLFSAHELLGLLEQAGLREDGLWGDLEGHPFSLDSPSLVIRARRRE
;
A
#
# COMPACT_ATOMS: atom_id res chain seq x y z
N MET A 1 -16.13 16.07 27.81
CA MET A 1 -15.92 16.04 29.29
C MET A 1 -15.20 17.33 29.71
N VAL A 2 -15.52 17.94 30.85
CA VAL A 2 -14.85 19.19 31.33
C VAL A 2 -14.36 19.04 32.77
N THR A 3 -13.36 19.82 33.16
CA THR A 3 -12.87 19.90 34.54
C THR A 3 -13.86 20.69 35.42
N THR A 4 -14.02 20.33 36.70
CA THR A 4 -14.86 21.08 37.67
C THR A 4 -14.04 22.02 38.55
N ARG A 5 -12.72 21.88 38.53
CA ARG A 5 -11.73 22.71 39.24
C ARG A 5 -10.49 22.88 38.37
N ALA A 6 -9.58 23.75 38.79
CA ALA A 6 -8.25 23.80 38.20
C ALA A 6 -7.50 22.47 38.41
N VAL A 7 -6.77 22.04 37.38
CA VAL A 7 -5.99 20.80 37.35
C VAL A 7 -4.56 21.14 36.92
N ALA A 8 -3.57 20.65 37.64
CA ALA A 8 -2.16 20.86 37.30
C ALA A 8 -1.73 19.97 36.11
N ALA A 9 -0.70 20.40 35.37
CA ALA A 9 -0.12 19.54 34.34
C ALA A 9 0.43 18.26 34.97
N GLY A 10 0.18 17.11 34.34
CA GLY A 10 0.57 15.78 34.82
C GLY A 10 -0.38 15.17 35.85
N GLU A 11 -1.36 15.92 36.38
CA GLU A 11 -2.32 15.41 37.34
C GLU A 11 -3.24 14.34 36.70
N VAL A 12 -3.58 13.30 37.46
CA VAL A 12 -4.47 12.22 37.01
C VAL A 12 -5.90 12.76 36.90
N LEU A 13 -6.46 12.66 35.70
CA LEU A 13 -7.83 13.09 35.39
C LEU A 13 -8.84 11.95 35.58
N LEU A 14 -8.45 10.74 35.18
CA LEU A 14 -9.31 9.56 35.21
C LEU A 14 -8.44 8.30 35.28
N VAL A 15 -8.79 7.38 36.18
CA VAL A 15 -8.28 6.00 36.16
C VAL A 15 -9.34 5.12 35.49
N ILE A 16 -8.90 4.19 34.64
CA ILE A 16 -9.78 3.36 33.83
C ILE A 16 -9.66 1.91 34.30
N GLU A 17 -10.80 1.34 34.65
CA GLU A 17 -10.94 -0.08 34.95
C GLU A 17 -11.69 -0.77 33.81
N GLY A 18 -11.28 -1.99 33.48
CA GLY A 18 -11.88 -2.76 32.41
C GLY A 18 -11.25 -4.14 32.27
N SER A 19 -11.82 -4.95 31.40
CA SER A 19 -11.30 -6.27 31.08
C SER A 19 -10.45 -6.23 29.81
N ARG A 20 -9.33 -6.96 29.81
CA ARG A 20 -8.47 -7.05 28.62
C ARG A 20 -9.14 -7.95 27.58
N VAL A 21 -9.33 -7.43 26.37
CA VAL A 21 -9.88 -8.14 25.21
C VAL A 21 -8.90 -8.05 24.04
N ARG A 22 -9.02 -8.96 23.06
CA ARG A 22 -8.15 -8.96 21.88
C ARG A 22 -8.70 -8.13 20.71
N ALA A 23 -10.02 -8.08 20.56
CA ALA A 23 -10.65 -7.41 19.43
C ALA A 23 -11.00 -5.95 19.76
N PRO A 24 -10.75 -4.99 18.85
CA PRO A 24 -11.20 -3.62 19.01
C PRO A 24 -12.73 -3.55 18.93
N GLY A 25 -13.32 -2.75 19.81
CA GLY A 25 -14.72 -2.38 19.77
C GLY A 25 -14.91 -0.88 19.97
N ARG A 26 -16.14 -0.40 19.76
CA ARG A 26 -16.48 1.02 19.98
C ARG A 26 -16.16 1.51 21.39
N ASP A 27 -16.22 0.59 22.36
CA ASP A 27 -16.12 0.88 23.79
C ASP A 27 -14.82 0.31 24.38
N THR A 28 -13.76 0.32 23.57
CA THR A 28 -12.45 -0.20 23.95
C THR A 28 -11.34 0.81 23.69
N LEU A 29 -10.29 0.80 24.51
CA LEU A 29 -9.03 1.53 24.27
C LEU A 29 -7.90 0.55 24.03
N GLN A 30 -7.08 0.77 23.02
CA GLN A 30 -5.93 -0.07 22.77
C GLN A 30 -4.82 0.21 23.80
N VAL A 31 -4.38 -0.85 24.48
CA VAL A 31 -3.35 -0.81 25.53
C VAL A 31 -2.12 -1.66 25.18
N GLY A 32 -2.15 -2.37 24.05
CA GLY A 32 -1.07 -3.20 23.52
C GLY A 32 -1.27 -3.54 22.03
N VAL A 33 -0.33 -4.24 21.40
CA VAL A 33 -0.38 -4.54 19.94
C VAL A 33 -1.67 -5.26 19.54
N ASP A 34 -2.04 -6.30 20.28
CA ASP A 34 -3.27 -7.08 20.07
C ASP A 34 -4.12 -7.10 21.35
N GLN A 35 -4.12 -5.98 22.09
CA GLN A 35 -4.77 -5.90 23.38
C GLN A 35 -5.49 -4.56 23.55
N HIS A 36 -6.75 -4.68 23.89
CA HIS A 36 -7.64 -3.58 24.20
C HIS A 36 -8.19 -3.74 25.61
N LEU A 37 -8.56 -2.64 26.23
CA LEU A 37 -9.30 -2.58 27.48
C LEU A 37 -10.77 -2.33 27.15
N ALA A 38 -11.63 -3.32 27.39
CA ALA A 38 -13.07 -3.18 27.25
C ALA A 38 -13.66 -2.51 28.49
N THR A 39 -14.36 -1.41 28.25
CA THR A 39 -14.79 -0.49 29.30
C THR A 39 -16.19 0.04 29.00
N PRO A 40 -17.22 -0.83 29.05
CA PRO A 40 -18.56 -0.47 28.62
C PRO A 40 -19.14 0.71 29.39
N ASP A 41 -18.76 0.92 30.66
CA ASP A 41 -19.35 2.02 31.46
C ASP A 41 -18.35 3.13 31.81
N ALA A 42 -17.17 3.15 31.18
CA ALA A 42 -16.13 4.08 31.61
C ALA A 42 -16.33 5.52 31.09
N PRO A 43 -16.06 6.56 31.93
CA PRO A 43 -16.31 7.95 31.59
C PRO A 43 -15.47 8.49 30.42
N TRP A 44 -14.35 7.83 30.08
CA TRP A 44 -13.49 8.27 28.98
C TRP A 44 -14.22 8.27 27.63
N ARG A 45 -15.30 7.49 27.47
CA ARG A 45 -16.14 7.46 26.27
C ARG A 45 -16.72 8.82 25.89
N PHE A 46 -16.74 9.77 26.82
CA PHE A 46 -17.21 11.15 26.63
C PHE A 46 -16.07 12.19 26.49
N ILE A 47 -14.83 11.72 26.36
CA ILE A 47 -13.67 12.56 26.05
C ILE A 47 -13.65 12.74 24.53
N ASN A 48 -13.70 14.00 24.09
CA ASN A 48 -13.67 14.32 22.68
C ASN A 48 -12.27 14.18 22.10
N HIS A 49 -12.20 13.96 20.80
CA HIS A 49 -10.94 13.96 20.09
C HIS A 49 -10.40 15.38 19.86
N ALA A 50 -9.09 15.56 20.03
CA ALA A 50 -8.36 16.68 19.44
C ALA A 50 -6.97 16.22 18.97
N CYS A 51 -6.51 16.73 17.82
CA CYS A 51 -5.17 16.43 17.32
C CYS A 51 -4.08 17.02 18.23
N GLU A 52 -4.38 18.14 18.88
CA GLU A 52 -3.60 18.75 19.96
C GLU A 52 -4.35 18.61 21.29
N PRO A 53 -4.25 17.44 21.96
CA PRO A 53 -5.12 17.12 23.09
C PRO A 53 -4.70 17.84 24.38
N THR A 54 -5.65 18.02 25.29
CA THR A 54 -5.42 18.51 26.65
C THR A 54 -5.09 17.38 27.63
N ALA A 55 -5.30 16.12 27.26
CA ALA A 55 -4.96 14.95 28.06
C ALA A 55 -4.10 13.92 27.31
N LEU A 56 -3.31 13.17 28.08
CA LEU A 56 -2.52 12.04 27.61
C LEU A 56 -3.10 10.74 28.17
N PHE A 57 -3.23 9.73 27.31
CA PHE A 57 -3.61 8.39 27.72
C PHE A 57 -2.37 7.57 28.07
N HIS A 58 -2.42 6.87 29.19
CA HIS A 58 -1.41 5.93 29.64
C HIS A 58 -2.04 4.54 29.65
N PRO A 59 -1.51 3.57 28.89
CA PRO A 59 -2.12 2.25 28.72
C PRO A 59 -1.96 1.35 29.96
N GLY A 60 -1.29 1.83 31.01
CA GLY A 60 -1.00 1.07 32.22
C GLY A 60 0.10 0.02 32.01
N SER A 61 0.37 -0.74 33.08
CA SER A 61 1.30 -1.87 33.12
C SER A 61 0.69 -2.99 33.96
N ASP A 62 1.49 -4.01 34.32
CA ASP A 62 1.03 -5.05 35.25
C ASP A 62 0.84 -4.52 36.68
N THR A 63 1.48 -3.40 37.03
CA THR A 63 1.46 -2.79 38.36
C THR A 63 0.71 -1.46 38.40
N GLU A 64 0.30 -0.93 37.25
CA GLU A 64 -0.36 0.37 37.14
C GLU A 64 -1.61 0.32 36.26
N SER A 65 -2.73 0.80 36.80
CA SER A 65 -3.97 0.90 36.05
C SER A 65 -3.87 1.92 34.90
N PRO A 66 -4.50 1.64 33.74
CA PRO A 66 -4.61 2.60 32.64
C PRO A 66 -5.30 3.89 33.11
N ARG A 67 -4.85 5.05 32.61
CA ARG A 67 -5.28 6.36 33.12
C ARG A 67 -5.08 7.49 32.12
N PHE A 68 -5.82 8.58 32.32
CA PHE A 68 -5.59 9.86 31.66
C PHE A 68 -4.93 10.84 32.60
N THR A 69 -3.94 11.59 32.12
CA THR A 69 -3.35 12.73 32.84
C THR A 69 -3.51 14.02 32.05
N ALA A 70 -3.56 15.15 32.73
CA ALA A 70 -3.54 16.45 32.07
C ALA A 70 -2.20 16.66 31.36
N ARG A 71 -2.22 17.03 30.08
CA ARG A 71 -1.01 17.36 29.30
C ARG A 71 -0.47 18.74 29.69
N THR A 72 -1.38 19.67 29.97
CA THR A 72 -1.12 21.05 30.38
C THR A 72 -1.97 21.38 31.61
N ALA A 73 -1.70 22.51 32.27
CA ALA A 73 -2.61 23.00 33.30
C ALA A 73 -3.97 23.35 32.68
N LEU A 74 -5.06 22.95 33.35
CA LEU A 74 -6.43 23.17 32.90
C LEU A 74 -7.17 24.04 33.90
N ALA A 75 -7.86 25.08 33.43
CA ALA A 75 -8.77 25.87 34.25
C ALA A 75 -10.05 25.07 34.56
N ALA A 76 -10.82 25.48 35.57
CA ALA A 76 -12.16 24.92 35.78
C ALA A 76 -13.05 25.21 34.56
N GLY A 77 -13.83 24.22 34.13
CA GLY A 77 -14.70 24.29 32.96
C GLY A 77 -13.99 24.02 31.63
N GLN A 78 -12.68 23.78 31.63
CA GLN A 78 -11.93 23.50 30.40
C GLN A 78 -12.17 22.06 29.92
N GLU A 79 -12.25 21.88 28.61
CA GLU A 79 -12.48 20.58 28.00
C GLU A 79 -11.27 19.65 28.11
N VAL A 80 -11.56 18.40 28.47
CA VAL A 80 -10.62 17.28 28.40
C VAL A 80 -10.77 16.61 27.04
N THR A 81 -9.68 16.58 26.26
CA THR A 81 -9.62 15.99 24.92
C THR A 81 -8.45 15.02 24.78
N PHE A 82 -8.57 14.07 23.85
CA PHE A 82 -7.59 13.00 23.63
C PHE A 82 -7.29 12.77 22.14
N ASN A 83 -6.04 12.44 21.81
CA ASN A 83 -5.67 12.08 20.44
C ASN A 83 -5.70 10.55 20.24
N TYR A 84 -6.80 10.01 19.69
CA TYR A 84 -6.92 8.57 19.40
C TYR A 84 -5.80 8.03 18.51
N LEU A 85 -5.16 8.85 17.68
CA LEU A 85 -4.08 8.42 16.78
C LEU A 85 -2.80 8.05 17.54
N THR A 86 -2.69 8.40 18.83
CA THR A 86 -1.54 8.03 19.66
C THR A 86 -1.69 6.68 20.34
N SER A 87 -2.92 6.17 20.52
CA SER A 87 -3.18 4.87 21.15
C SER A 87 -3.79 3.84 20.22
N GLU A 88 -4.58 4.23 19.21
CA GLU A 88 -5.36 3.30 18.39
C GLU A 88 -4.67 3.05 17.05
N TRP A 89 -4.42 1.79 16.73
CA TRP A 89 -3.85 1.36 15.45
C TRP A 89 -4.88 1.46 14.33
N ASN A 90 -6.08 0.95 14.58
CA ASN A 90 -7.23 0.98 13.70
C ASN A 90 -8.50 1.12 14.54
N LEU A 91 -9.20 2.25 14.40
CA LEU A 91 -10.41 2.54 15.15
C LEU A 91 -11.58 1.67 14.65
N ALA A 92 -12.31 1.05 15.58
CA ALA A 92 -13.54 0.32 15.26
C ALA A 92 -14.63 1.24 14.68
N ALA A 93 -14.63 2.51 15.06
CA ALA A 93 -15.57 3.53 14.57
C ALA A 93 -14.83 4.82 14.20
N PRO A 94 -14.32 4.94 12.96
CA PRO A 94 -13.69 6.17 12.46
C PRO A 94 -14.67 7.35 12.35
N PHE A 95 -14.18 8.59 12.45
CA PHE A 95 -15.00 9.80 12.41
C PHE A 95 -14.25 11.03 11.85
N PRO A 96 -14.95 12.04 11.29
CA PRO A 96 -14.33 13.30 10.87
C PRO A 96 -13.89 14.14 12.07
N CYS A 97 -12.74 14.81 11.95
CA CYS A 97 -12.19 15.71 12.96
C CYS A 97 -12.49 17.17 12.62
N GLY A 98 -13.12 17.88 13.56
CA GLY A 98 -13.38 19.33 13.49
C GLY A 98 -12.59 20.14 14.52
N CYS A 99 -11.45 19.64 15.02
CA CYS A 99 -10.78 20.24 16.19
C CYS A 99 -10.13 21.61 15.94
N GLY A 100 -9.97 22.03 14.68
CA GLY A 100 -9.41 23.34 14.32
C GLY A 100 -7.90 23.50 14.49
N ALA A 101 -7.18 22.46 14.94
CA ALA A 101 -5.73 22.51 15.04
C ALA A 101 -5.06 22.65 13.66
N ALA A 102 -3.93 23.36 13.57
CA ALA A 102 -3.15 23.47 12.34
C ALA A 102 -2.63 22.09 11.86
N THR A 103 -2.45 21.17 12.78
CA THR A 103 -2.02 19.78 12.57
C THR A 103 -3.19 18.80 12.41
N CYS A 104 -4.41 19.30 12.18
CA CYS A 104 -5.61 18.47 12.08
C CYS A 104 -5.51 17.46 10.93
N VAL A 105 -5.81 16.19 11.21
CA VAL A 105 -5.76 15.11 10.21
C VAL A 105 -7.04 14.99 9.37
N GLY A 106 -8.08 15.77 9.68
CA GLY A 106 -9.38 15.78 8.99
C GLY A 106 -10.25 14.54 9.24
N TRP A 107 -9.68 13.33 9.23
CA TRP A 107 -10.41 12.09 9.49
C TRP A 107 -9.62 11.16 10.42
N VAL A 108 -10.23 10.77 11.54
CA VAL A 108 -9.60 9.95 12.59
C VAL A 108 -9.94 8.49 12.35
N ARG A 109 -8.93 7.69 11.98
CA ARG A 109 -9.08 6.27 11.59
C ARG A 109 -8.17 5.31 12.35
N GLY A 110 -7.15 5.85 13.04
CA GLY A 110 -6.10 5.09 13.71
C GLY A 110 -4.74 5.33 13.05
N ALA A 111 -3.69 5.00 13.79
CA ALA A 111 -2.30 5.29 13.45
C ALA A 111 -1.83 4.62 12.14
N ARG A 112 -2.47 3.51 11.73
CA ARG A 112 -2.15 2.80 10.47
C ARG A 112 -2.34 3.67 9.22
N TYR A 113 -3.22 4.67 9.30
CA TYR A 113 -3.59 5.51 8.15
C TYR A 113 -2.83 6.84 8.12
N LEU A 114 -1.90 7.07 9.05
CA LEU A 114 -1.10 8.27 9.08
C LEU A 114 -0.06 8.25 7.95
N THR A 115 0.09 9.39 7.26
CA THR A 115 1.19 9.59 6.31
C THR A 115 2.54 9.59 7.03
N ALA A 116 3.65 9.48 6.30
CA ALA A 116 4.99 9.58 6.90
C ALA A 116 5.16 10.89 7.69
N GLY A 117 4.81 12.04 7.11
CA GLY A 117 4.92 13.34 7.79
C GLY A 117 4.03 13.47 9.03
N GLN A 118 2.83 12.87 9.03
CA GLN A 118 1.97 12.84 10.21
C GLN A 118 2.53 11.94 11.32
N ARG A 119 3.15 10.81 10.95
CA ARG A 119 3.83 9.92 11.90
C ARG A 119 5.02 10.62 12.56
N ASP A 120 5.81 11.33 11.78
CA ASP A 120 6.96 12.09 12.28
C ASP A 120 6.52 13.20 13.24
N ALA A 121 5.46 13.95 12.87
CA ALA A 121 4.90 15.00 13.71
C ALA A 121 4.36 14.46 15.06
N LEU A 122 3.76 13.26 15.06
CA LEU A 122 3.25 12.62 16.27
C LEU A 122 4.30 11.83 17.05
N GLY A 123 5.49 11.57 16.48
CA GLY A 123 6.46 10.58 16.96
C GLY A 123 6.60 10.46 18.48
N PRO A 124 6.91 11.54 19.21
CA PRO A 124 7.04 11.53 20.68
C PRO A 124 5.74 11.21 21.44
N ALA A 125 4.58 11.52 20.87
CA ALA A 125 3.27 11.28 21.45
C ALA A 125 2.72 9.87 21.20
N LEU A 126 3.21 9.16 20.17
CA LEU A 126 2.77 7.79 19.88
C LEU A 126 3.13 6.83 21.03
N LEU A 127 2.17 6.04 21.47
CA LEU A 127 2.39 5.05 22.51
C LEU A 127 3.26 3.87 22.02
N PRO A 128 3.96 3.15 22.92
CA PRO A 128 4.91 2.11 22.54
C PRO A 128 4.32 1.03 21.61
N HIS A 129 3.09 0.58 21.88
CA HIS A 129 2.43 -0.44 21.06
C HIS A 129 2.05 0.08 19.67
N ILE A 130 1.83 1.38 19.50
CA ILE A 130 1.64 2.00 18.19
C ILE A 130 2.96 2.09 17.44
N ARG A 131 4.03 2.55 18.10
CA ARG A 131 5.38 2.56 17.50
C ARG A 131 5.81 1.17 17.06
N GLN A 132 5.53 0.14 17.86
CA GLN A 132 5.83 -1.25 17.51
C GLN A 132 5.05 -1.71 16.27
N GLN A 133 3.78 -1.32 16.12
CA GLN A 133 2.97 -1.67 14.95
C GLN A 133 3.33 -0.87 13.69
N LEU A 134 3.91 0.32 13.86
CA LEU A 134 4.48 1.11 12.77
C LEU A 134 5.81 0.56 12.27
N GLN A 135 6.52 -0.20 13.11
CA GLN A 135 7.69 -0.95 12.69
C GLN A 135 7.24 -2.16 11.86
N PRO A 136 7.97 -2.52 10.80
CA PRO A 136 7.74 -3.77 10.10
C PRO A 136 7.78 -4.93 11.11
N ARG A 137 6.76 -5.80 11.15
CA ARG A 137 6.78 -6.98 12.03
C ARG A 137 7.93 -7.89 11.59
N PRO A 138 8.91 -8.21 12.46
CA PRO A 138 10.08 -8.99 12.06
C PRO A 138 9.76 -10.47 11.73
N ASP A 139 8.66 -11.01 12.28
CA ASP A 139 8.37 -12.47 12.20
C ASP A 139 7.15 -12.84 11.33
N ALA A 140 6.42 -11.85 10.80
CA ALA A 140 5.44 -12.12 9.75
C ALA A 140 6.14 -11.87 8.41
N PRO A 141 6.19 -12.87 7.50
CA PRO A 141 6.69 -12.61 6.17
C PRO A 141 5.89 -11.44 5.59
N PRO A 142 6.55 -10.46 4.93
CA PRO A 142 5.86 -9.31 4.38
C PRO A 142 4.68 -9.74 3.51
N TRP A 143 3.63 -8.93 3.39
CA TRP A 143 2.41 -9.32 2.65
C TRP A 143 2.70 -9.84 1.23
N TYR A 144 3.76 -9.32 0.59
CA TYR A 144 4.19 -9.69 -0.76
C TYR A 144 4.86 -11.07 -0.80
N HIS A 145 5.42 -11.56 0.31
CA HIS A 145 5.94 -12.90 0.38
C HIS A 145 4.80 -13.91 0.19
N ASP A 146 3.70 -13.82 0.96
CA ASP A 146 2.56 -14.73 0.77
C ASP A 146 1.81 -14.46 -0.55
N ALA A 147 1.71 -13.19 -0.97
CA ALA A 147 1.07 -12.81 -2.21
C ALA A 147 1.85 -13.21 -3.47
N PHE A 148 3.13 -13.59 -3.35
CA PHE A 148 3.95 -13.98 -4.51
C PHE A 148 4.79 -15.25 -4.35
N ALA A 149 4.78 -15.93 -3.18
CA ALA A 149 5.56 -17.15 -2.92
C ALA A 149 5.18 -18.34 -3.81
N ILE A 150 3.95 -18.37 -4.32
CA ILE A 150 3.42 -19.47 -5.13
C ILE A 150 3.50 -19.16 -6.63
N THR A 151 3.47 -17.87 -6.98
CA THR A 151 3.23 -17.42 -8.35
C THR A 151 4.48 -17.35 -9.19
N ASP A 152 5.67 -17.23 -8.60
CA ASP A 152 6.90 -17.18 -9.41
C ASP A 152 7.08 -18.44 -10.23
N ASP A 153 7.19 -19.61 -9.60
CA ASP A 153 7.47 -20.85 -10.33
C ASP A 153 6.36 -21.29 -11.29
N VAL A 154 5.11 -20.94 -10.97
CA VAL A 154 3.92 -21.49 -11.63
C VAL A 154 3.31 -20.54 -12.65
N TRP A 155 3.35 -19.22 -12.38
CA TRP A 155 2.70 -18.21 -13.21
C TRP A 155 3.70 -17.26 -13.86
N TYR A 156 4.71 -16.76 -13.14
CA TYR A 156 5.60 -15.73 -13.68
C TYR A 156 6.83 -16.30 -14.40
N LEU A 157 7.37 -17.45 -14.01
CA LEU A 157 8.45 -18.11 -14.76
C LEU A 157 8.02 -18.51 -16.17
N PRO A 158 6.83 -19.09 -16.41
CA PRO A 158 6.37 -19.33 -17.79
C PRO A 158 6.25 -18.04 -18.61
N LEU A 159 5.95 -16.91 -17.96
CA LEU A 159 5.89 -15.59 -18.60
C LEU A 159 7.27 -15.00 -18.91
N ASP A 160 8.38 -15.63 -18.49
CA ASP A 160 9.70 -15.21 -18.96
C ASP A 160 9.80 -15.35 -20.49
N ALA A 161 9.06 -16.28 -21.09
CA ALA A 161 9.01 -16.47 -22.54
C ALA A 161 8.40 -15.28 -23.31
N THR A 162 7.54 -14.48 -22.67
CA THR A 162 6.86 -13.35 -23.29
C THR A 162 7.56 -12.01 -23.03
N ALA A 163 8.57 -11.98 -22.16
CA ALA A 163 9.27 -10.74 -21.76
C ALA A 163 9.87 -9.98 -22.96
N ALA A 164 10.45 -10.68 -23.94
CA ALA A 164 10.99 -10.07 -25.16
C ALA A 164 9.92 -9.28 -25.94
N THR A 165 8.76 -9.91 -26.16
CA THR A 165 7.64 -9.30 -26.88
C THR A 165 7.03 -8.14 -26.10
N GLU A 166 6.81 -8.31 -24.80
CA GLU A 166 6.24 -7.27 -23.94
C GLU A 166 7.13 -6.04 -23.85
N VAL A 167 8.45 -6.23 -23.73
CA VAL A 167 9.41 -5.12 -23.73
C VAL A 167 9.45 -4.42 -25.08
N GLU A 168 9.43 -5.16 -26.20
CA GLU A 168 9.36 -4.54 -27.52
C GLU A 168 8.12 -3.67 -27.68
N GLN A 169 6.97 -4.21 -27.28
CA GLN A 169 5.69 -3.53 -27.31
C GLN A 169 5.67 -2.28 -26.42
N ALA A 170 6.17 -2.39 -25.18
CA ALA A 170 6.29 -1.27 -24.25
C ALA A 170 7.23 -0.17 -24.80
N LEU A 171 8.38 -0.53 -25.36
CA LEU A 171 9.32 0.42 -25.97
C LEU A 171 8.71 1.13 -27.18
N ARG A 172 7.91 0.43 -28.00
CA ARG A 172 7.17 1.04 -29.12
C ARG A 172 6.12 2.03 -28.62
N LEU A 173 5.35 1.68 -27.59
CA LEU A 173 4.39 2.61 -26.98
C LEU A 173 5.06 3.81 -26.32
N LEU A 174 6.26 3.63 -25.75
CA LEU A 174 7.02 4.72 -25.15
C LEU A 174 7.80 5.55 -26.17
N GLU A 175 8.03 5.02 -27.38
CA GLU A 175 8.86 5.61 -28.44
C GLU A 175 10.33 5.82 -27.98
N LEU A 176 10.83 4.95 -27.09
CA LEU A 176 12.17 5.05 -26.53
C LEU A 176 13.23 4.47 -27.46
N LYS A 177 14.41 5.07 -27.40
CA LYS A 177 15.60 4.65 -28.15
C LYS A 177 16.63 4.02 -27.22
N PRO A 178 17.55 3.19 -27.74
CA PRO A 178 18.71 2.73 -26.98
C PRO A 178 19.47 3.92 -26.38
N GLY A 179 20.03 3.72 -25.18
CA GLY A 179 20.71 4.74 -24.38
C GLY A 179 19.80 5.53 -23.43
N ALA A 180 18.48 5.40 -23.53
CA ALA A 180 17.55 6.04 -22.59
C ALA A 180 17.64 5.42 -21.18
N ASN A 181 17.42 6.25 -20.17
CA ASN A 181 17.32 5.83 -18.76
C ASN A 181 15.89 5.36 -18.48
N ILE A 182 15.74 4.13 -17.99
CA ILE A 182 14.43 3.56 -17.68
C ILE A 182 14.39 2.94 -16.29
N LEU A 183 13.30 3.21 -15.58
CA LEU A 183 12.97 2.59 -14.30
C LEU A 183 11.92 1.49 -14.48
N ASP A 184 12.27 0.26 -14.13
CA ASP A 184 11.32 -0.86 -14.00
C ASP A 184 10.81 -0.93 -12.55
N VAL A 185 9.57 -0.48 -12.32
CA VAL A 185 8.95 -0.39 -11.00
C VAL A 185 8.24 -1.70 -10.67
N CYS A 186 8.52 -2.27 -9.50
CA CYS A 186 8.11 -3.63 -9.13
C CYS A 186 8.70 -4.70 -10.06
N CYS A 187 10.01 -4.60 -10.31
CA CYS A 187 10.71 -5.40 -11.32
C CYS A 187 10.77 -6.90 -11.00
N GLY A 188 10.44 -7.31 -9.77
CA GLY A 188 10.48 -8.68 -9.31
C GLY A 188 11.83 -9.36 -9.57
N HIS A 189 11.82 -10.52 -10.23
CA HIS A 189 13.03 -11.25 -10.63
C HIS A 189 13.67 -10.73 -11.93
N GLY A 190 13.26 -9.55 -12.41
CA GLY A 190 13.96 -8.78 -13.44
C GLY A 190 13.69 -9.19 -14.88
N ARG A 191 12.56 -9.87 -15.18
CA ARG A 191 12.31 -10.37 -16.55
C ARG A 191 12.26 -9.25 -17.60
N HIS A 192 11.64 -8.12 -17.27
CA HIS A 192 11.59 -6.94 -18.15
C HIS A 192 12.89 -6.14 -18.09
N ALA A 193 13.38 -5.83 -16.89
CA ALA A 193 14.66 -5.13 -16.69
C ALA A 193 15.84 -5.74 -17.47
N ILE A 194 15.97 -7.07 -17.48
CA ILE A 194 17.05 -7.77 -18.20
C ILE A 194 16.91 -7.60 -19.71
N GLU A 195 15.70 -7.70 -20.23
CA GLU A 195 15.44 -7.55 -21.66
C GLU A 195 15.59 -6.09 -22.11
N LEU A 196 15.17 -5.12 -21.29
CA LEU A 196 15.43 -3.70 -21.52
C LEU A 196 16.94 -3.41 -21.62
N ALA A 197 17.74 -3.99 -20.72
CA ALA A 197 19.19 -3.83 -20.72
C ALA A 197 19.84 -4.47 -21.96
N ARG A 198 19.38 -5.65 -22.40
CA ARG A 198 19.82 -6.29 -23.65
C ARG A 198 19.58 -5.43 -24.89
N ARG A 199 18.53 -4.61 -24.86
CA ARG A 199 18.19 -3.66 -25.94
C ARG A 199 18.93 -2.33 -25.84
N GLY A 200 19.89 -2.22 -24.90
CA GLY A 200 20.79 -1.08 -24.78
C GLY A 200 20.24 0.10 -24.01
N LEU A 201 19.20 -0.08 -23.19
CA LEU A 201 18.74 0.94 -22.24
C LEU A 201 19.60 0.93 -20.96
N SER A 202 19.70 2.08 -20.28
CA SER A 202 20.26 2.17 -18.94
C SER A 202 19.16 1.90 -17.92
N VAL A 203 19.20 0.72 -17.29
CA VAL A 203 18.07 0.21 -16.50
C VAL A 203 18.32 0.35 -15.01
N THR A 204 17.33 0.89 -14.30
CA THR A 204 17.16 0.73 -12.85
C THR A 204 15.98 -0.18 -12.57
N GLY A 205 16.19 -1.31 -11.89
CA GLY A 205 15.12 -2.18 -11.40
C GLY A 205 14.83 -1.92 -9.94
N LEU A 206 13.57 -1.66 -9.59
CA LEU A 206 13.12 -1.40 -8.22
C LEU A 206 12.11 -2.43 -7.76
N ASP A 207 12.33 -3.04 -6.61
CA ASP A 207 11.36 -3.94 -5.97
C ASP A 207 11.45 -3.87 -4.45
N LEU A 208 10.36 -4.22 -3.77
CA LEU A 208 10.30 -4.27 -2.31
C LEU A 208 10.98 -5.53 -1.75
N SER A 209 10.99 -6.62 -2.53
CA SER A 209 11.52 -7.93 -2.13
C SER A 209 13.02 -8.05 -2.38
N SER A 210 13.80 -8.13 -1.30
CA SER A 210 15.23 -8.43 -1.37
C SER A 210 15.53 -9.80 -2.01
N GLU A 211 14.68 -10.78 -1.78
CA GLU A 211 14.80 -12.14 -2.33
C GLU A 211 14.70 -12.13 -3.86
N ARG A 212 13.65 -11.48 -4.39
CA ARG A 212 13.44 -11.34 -5.84
C ARG A 212 14.58 -10.56 -6.50
N LEU A 213 15.05 -9.49 -5.85
CA LEU A 213 16.23 -8.75 -6.31
C LEU A 213 17.51 -9.61 -6.26
N GLY A 214 17.61 -10.57 -5.35
CA GLY A 214 18.67 -11.58 -5.35
C GLY A 214 18.65 -12.41 -6.63
N MET A 215 17.48 -12.97 -6.97
CA MET A 215 17.27 -13.73 -8.21
C MET A 215 17.52 -12.88 -9.47
N ALA A 216 17.07 -11.62 -9.46
CA ALA A 216 17.25 -10.68 -10.57
C ALA A 216 18.74 -10.42 -10.85
N ARG A 217 19.54 -10.22 -9.80
CA ARG A 217 21.00 -10.04 -9.91
C ARG A 217 21.68 -11.25 -10.54
N GLU A 218 21.36 -12.45 -10.08
CA GLU A 218 21.94 -13.67 -10.65
C GLU A 218 21.57 -13.87 -12.12
N ARG A 219 20.32 -13.56 -12.49
CA ARG A 219 19.84 -13.65 -13.87
C ARG A 219 20.52 -12.62 -14.77
N ALA A 220 20.69 -11.39 -14.28
CA ALA A 220 21.40 -10.34 -15.03
C ALA A 220 22.87 -10.71 -15.26
N GLN A 221 23.54 -11.26 -14.24
CA GLN A 221 24.91 -11.78 -14.38
C GLN A 221 24.99 -12.88 -15.45
N ARG A 222 24.07 -13.85 -15.42
CA ARG A 222 23.99 -14.92 -16.45
C ARG A 222 23.69 -14.37 -17.85
N ALA A 223 22.91 -13.29 -17.94
CA ALA A 223 22.58 -12.63 -19.19
C ALA A 223 23.69 -11.68 -19.70
N GLY A 224 24.72 -11.41 -18.90
CA GLY A 224 25.82 -10.52 -19.27
C GLY A 224 25.42 -9.04 -19.38
N VAL A 225 24.41 -8.60 -18.62
CA VAL A 225 23.92 -7.21 -18.63
C VAL A 225 24.14 -6.51 -17.30
N ASP A 226 24.35 -5.20 -17.34
CA ASP A 226 24.50 -4.35 -16.16
C ASP A 226 23.20 -3.59 -15.87
N ILE A 227 22.72 -3.67 -14.63
CA ILE A 227 21.45 -3.11 -14.17
C ILE A 227 21.63 -2.60 -12.74
N THR A 228 21.13 -1.40 -12.48
CA THR A 228 21.09 -0.85 -11.11
C THR A 228 19.89 -1.42 -10.35
N TRP A 229 20.13 -2.15 -9.27
CA TRP A 229 19.06 -2.77 -8.46
C TRP A 229 18.81 -2.01 -7.16
N VAL A 230 17.58 -1.57 -6.96
CA VAL A 230 17.15 -0.76 -5.81
C VAL A 230 16.10 -1.50 -5.01
N GLN A 231 16.41 -1.81 -3.74
CA GLN A 231 15.39 -2.29 -2.82
C GLN A 231 14.68 -1.08 -2.19
N ALA A 232 13.43 -0.85 -2.58
CA ALA A 232 12.63 0.24 -2.05
C ALA A 232 11.14 0.02 -2.27
N ASP A 233 10.32 0.72 -1.49
CA ASP A 233 8.89 0.84 -1.73
C ASP A 233 8.64 1.83 -2.88
N MET A 234 7.72 1.53 -3.79
CA MET A 234 7.38 2.43 -4.90
C MET A 234 6.83 3.80 -4.44
N ARG A 235 6.34 3.90 -3.20
CA ARG A 235 5.94 5.17 -2.56
C ARG A 235 7.13 6.07 -2.22
N THR A 236 8.35 5.54 -2.17
CA THR A 236 9.57 6.27 -1.82
C THR A 236 10.76 5.81 -2.66
N ILE A 237 10.83 6.25 -3.91
CA ILE A 237 11.85 5.78 -4.88
C ILE A 237 13.11 6.65 -4.80
N PRO A 238 14.30 6.10 -4.45
CA PRO A 238 15.55 6.84 -4.37
C PRO A 238 16.30 6.87 -5.73
N SER A 239 15.60 7.21 -6.82
CA SER A 239 16.18 7.32 -8.17
C SER A 239 15.64 8.57 -8.88
N ARG A 240 16.45 9.20 -9.74
CA ARG A 240 16.11 10.44 -10.47
C ARG A 240 16.73 10.40 -11.88
N GLY A 241 16.23 11.24 -12.79
CA GLY A 241 16.79 11.40 -14.13
C GLY A 241 16.37 10.32 -15.14
N GLN A 242 15.19 9.72 -14.94
CA GLN A 242 14.66 8.69 -15.81
C GLN A 242 13.93 9.31 -17.01
N ASP A 243 14.20 8.84 -18.22
CA ASP A 243 13.44 9.23 -19.42
C ASP A 243 12.06 8.58 -19.39
N ALA A 244 11.99 7.35 -18.86
CA ALA A 244 10.73 6.66 -18.63
C ALA A 244 10.71 5.76 -17.39
N ALA A 245 9.52 5.41 -16.96
CA ALA A 245 9.25 4.35 -15.99
C ALA A 245 8.20 3.39 -16.55
N ILE A 246 8.35 2.10 -16.28
CA ILE A 246 7.32 1.09 -16.54
C ILE A 246 6.81 0.53 -15.21
N LEU A 247 5.50 0.32 -15.12
CA LEU A 247 4.84 -0.34 -13.99
C LEU A 247 3.80 -1.31 -14.56
N LEU A 248 4.22 -2.53 -14.84
CA LEU A 248 3.43 -3.51 -15.58
C LEU A 248 2.81 -4.57 -14.66
N TYR A 249 1.90 -5.40 -15.22
CA TYR A 249 1.35 -6.58 -14.55
C TYR A 249 0.57 -6.32 -13.25
N THR A 250 -0.21 -5.24 -13.21
CA THR A 250 -1.19 -5.01 -12.11
C THR A 250 -0.50 -4.79 -10.75
N SER A 251 0.82 -4.59 -10.72
CA SER A 251 1.60 -4.36 -9.49
C SER A 251 1.10 -3.14 -8.70
N PHE A 252 0.67 -2.09 -9.41
CA PHE A 252 0.08 -0.89 -8.81
C PHE A 252 -1.17 -1.18 -7.96
N SER A 253 -1.95 -2.19 -8.34
CA SER A 253 -3.22 -2.53 -7.71
C SER A 253 -3.10 -3.11 -6.31
N PHE A 254 -1.90 -3.52 -5.89
CA PHE A 254 -1.66 -4.06 -4.55
C PHE A 254 -1.54 -2.99 -3.46
N LEU A 255 -1.29 -1.72 -3.81
CA LEU A 255 -1.30 -0.60 -2.86
C LEU A 255 -2.65 -0.50 -2.15
N GLU A 256 -2.67 -0.10 -0.88
CA GLU A 256 -3.77 -0.36 0.05
C GLU A 256 -4.97 0.60 -0.10
N ASN A 257 -4.75 1.79 -0.65
CA ASN A 257 -5.77 2.83 -0.82
C ASN A 257 -5.31 3.93 -1.79
N ASP A 258 -6.21 4.85 -2.11
CA ASP A 258 -6.00 5.99 -3.01
C ASP A 258 -4.83 6.89 -2.57
N ALA A 259 -4.63 7.10 -1.28
CA ALA A 259 -3.52 7.91 -0.79
C ALA A 259 -2.17 7.23 -1.08
N ALA A 260 -2.05 5.93 -0.82
CA ALA A 260 -0.86 5.15 -1.15
C ALA A 260 -0.60 5.10 -2.66
N GLN A 261 -1.67 4.98 -3.46
CA GLN A 261 -1.60 5.04 -4.94
C GLN A 261 -1.10 6.39 -5.44
N LEU A 262 -1.60 7.48 -4.85
CA LEU A 262 -1.20 8.84 -5.19
C LEU A 262 0.26 9.13 -4.75
N GLU A 263 0.68 8.64 -3.58
CA GLU A 263 2.07 8.68 -3.12
C GLU A 263 3.01 7.97 -4.11
N ALA A 264 2.65 6.76 -4.55
CA ALA A 264 3.44 6.00 -5.53
C ALA A 264 3.54 6.73 -6.88
N LEU A 265 2.43 7.24 -7.43
CA LEU A 265 2.46 7.98 -8.70
C LEU A 265 3.28 9.27 -8.59
N ARG A 266 3.22 9.99 -7.46
CA ARG A 266 4.06 11.18 -7.21
C ARG A 266 5.53 10.83 -7.10
N SER A 267 5.86 9.76 -6.37
CA SER A 267 7.21 9.22 -6.25
C SER A 267 7.79 8.84 -7.61
N ILE A 268 7.01 8.14 -8.45
CA ILE A 268 7.39 7.81 -9.84
C ILE A 268 7.59 9.07 -10.67
N ARG A 269 6.65 10.03 -10.63
CA ARG A 269 6.79 11.31 -11.34
C ARG A 269 8.09 12.01 -10.96
N GLU A 270 8.49 12.01 -9.69
CA GLU A 270 9.73 12.64 -9.24
C GLU A 270 10.99 12.00 -9.81
N THR A 271 10.94 10.72 -10.21
CA THR A 271 12.08 10.06 -10.87
C THR A 271 12.27 10.52 -12.31
N LEU A 272 11.18 10.89 -12.99
CA LEU A 272 11.16 11.25 -14.40
C LEU A 272 11.77 12.62 -14.65
N VAL A 273 12.51 12.80 -15.74
CA VAL A 273 12.87 14.14 -16.26
C VAL A 273 11.61 14.91 -16.71
N PRO A 274 11.64 16.25 -16.84
CA PRO A 274 10.55 16.98 -17.50
C PRO A 274 10.24 16.39 -18.88
N GLY A 275 8.97 16.10 -19.15
CA GLY A 275 8.53 15.42 -20.38
C GLY A 275 8.71 13.89 -20.39
N GLY A 276 9.36 13.32 -19.37
CA GLY A 276 9.53 11.88 -19.19
C GLY A 276 8.21 11.14 -19.00
N GLN A 277 8.21 9.84 -19.30
CA GLN A 277 7.00 9.04 -19.49
C GLN A 277 6.82 7.95 -18.43
N LEU A 278 5.58 7.67 -18.03
CA LEU A 278 5.18 6.48 -17.31
C LEU A 278 4.32 5.63 -18.24
N LEU A 279 4.66 4.35 -18.42
CA LEU A 279 3.76 3.34 -18.97
C LEU A 279 3.27 2.45 -17.82
N ILE A 280 1.97 2.49 -17.54
CA ILE A 280 1.34 1.72 -16.47
C ILE A 280 0.32 0.74 -17.05
N GLU A 281 0.37 -0.51 -16.58
CA GLU A 281 -0.59 -1.56 -16.93
C GLU A 281 -1.26 -2.13 -15.68
N VAL A 282 -2.59 -2.17 -15.70
CA VAL A 282 -3.41 -2.82 -14.67
C VAL A 282 -4.57 -3.59 -15.29
N ASP A 283 -5.10 -4.59 -14.57
CA ASP A 283 -6.32 -5.30 -14.96
C ASP A 283 -7.48 -4.31 -15.16
N ASN A 284 -8.18 -4.45 -16.28
CA ASN A 284 -9.37 -3.64 -16.54
C ASN A 284 -10.54 -4.13 -15.68
N ARG A 285 -11.01 -3.28 -14.77
CA ARG A 285 -12.18 -3.56 -13.91
C ARG A 285 -13.41 -3.97 -14.72
N ASP A 286 -13.72 -3.23 -15.77
CA ASP A 286 -14.97 -3.40 -16.52
C ASP A 286 -14.99 -4.74 -17.27
N HIS A 287 -13.84 -5.20 -17.75
CA HIS A 287 -13.66 -6.55 -18.28
C HIS A 287 -13.72 -7.60 -17.17
N ALA A 288 -12.95 -7.42 -16.09
CA ALA A 288 -12.85 -8.40 -15.00
C ALA A 288 -14.20 -8.71 -14.34
N LEU A 289 -15.08 -7.72 -14.17
CA LEU A 289 -16.41 -7.90 -13.58
C LEU A 289 -17.39 -8.68 -14.47
N ARG A 290 -17.08 -8.83 -15.75
CA ARG A 290 -17.90 -9.62 -16.70
C ARG A 290 -17.42 -11.06 -16.84
N GLN A 291 -16.29 -11.40 -16.22
CA GLN A 291 -15.81 -12.77 -16.15
C GLN A 291 -16.56 -13.55 -15.07
N PRO A 292 -16.73 -14.88 -15.23
CA PRO A 292 -17.31 -15.72 -14.19
C PRO A 292 -16.52 -15.58 -12.88
N PRO A 293 -17.20 -15.45 -11.73
CA PRO A 293 -16.53 -15.31 -10.44
C PRO A 293 -15.80 -16.59 -10.02
N ARG A 294 -16.07 -17.73 -10.67
CA ARG A 294 -15.36 -18.99 -10.46
C ARG A 294 -14.93 -19.54 -11.80
N GLN A 295 -13.66 -19.88 -11.90
CA GLN A 295 -13.06 -20.45 -13.10
C GLN A 295 -12.12 -21.58 -12.71
N TRP A 296 -11.87 -22.48 -13.64
CA TRP A 296 -10.89 -23.55 -13.49
C TRP A 296 -10.39 -23.95 -14.87
N GLY A 297 -9.20 -24.54 -14.89
CA GLY A 297 -8.59 -24.96 -16.14
C GLY A 297 -7.44 -25.92 -15.90
N GLU A 298 -6.88 -26.35 -17.01
CA GLU A 298 -5.77 -27.28 -17.07
C GLU A 298 -4.78 -26.83 -18.14
N SER A 299 -3.50 -26.98 -17.83
CA SER A 299 -2.38 -26.88 -18.75
C SER A 299 -1.44 -28.07 -18.48
N GLU A 300 -0.44 -28.29 -19.34
CA GLU A 300 0.55 -29.36 -19.16
C GLU A 300 1.23 -29.34 -17.78
N THR A 301 1.35 -28.17 -17.17
CA THR A 301 2.07 -27.95 -15.92
C THR A 301 1.17 -27.63 -14.74
N LEU A 302 -0.14 -27.44 -14.93
CA LEU A 302 -1.00 -26.88 -13.89
C LEU A 302 -2.49 -27.18 -14.09
N LEU A 303 -3.08 -27.87 -13.11
CA LEU A 303 -4.52 -27.86 -12.84
C LEU A 303 -4.82 -26.68 -11.91
N TRP A 304 -5.80 -25.85 -12.23
CA TRP A 304 -6.08 -24.67 -11.42
C TRP A 304 -7.57 -24.38 -11.26
N TRP A 305 -7.87 -23.70 -10.16
CA TRP A 305 -9.19 -23.18 -9.81
C TRP A 305 -9.02 -21.80 -9.18
N GLU A 306 -9.90 -20.87 -9.53
CA GLU A 306 -9.95 -19.56 -8.90
C GLU A 306 -11.39 -19.15 -8.57
N GLU A 307 -11.50 -18.36 -7.50
CA GLU A 307 -12.72 -17.63 -7.14
C GLU A 307 -12.38 -16.15 -6.90
N ASN A 308 -13.11 -15.26 -7.56
CA ASN A 308 -13.02 -13.82 -7.39
C ASN A 308 -14.28 -13.31 -6.67
N ARG A 309 -14.08 -12.53 -5.60
CA ARG A 309 -15.15 -11.82 -4.88
C ARG A 309 -14.86 -10.33 -4.88
N PHE A 310 -15.72 -9.56 -5.53
CA PHE A 310 -15.54 -8.12 -5.70
C PHE A 310 -16.33 -7.30 -4.67
N GLU A 311 -15.66 -6.35 -4.02
CA GLU A 311 -16.25 -5.33 -3.14
C GLU A 311 -16.42 -4.01 -3.91
N PRO A 312 -17.67 -3.66 -4.28
CA PRO A 312 -17.93 -2.49 -5.11
C PRO A 312 -17.64 -1.15 -4.44
N ARG A 313 -17.67 -1.05 -3.10
CA ARG A 313 -17.42 0.22 -2.39
C ARG A 313 -15.96 0.65 -2.43
N THR A 314 -15.04 -0.31 -2.51
CA THR A 314 -13.59 -0.05 -2.50
C THR A 314 -12.92 -0.45 -3.81
N SER A 315 -13.70 -0.92 -4.79
CA SER A 315 -13.23 -1.54 -6.02
C SER A 315 -12.15 -2.60 -5.79
N ARG A 316 -12.30 -3.42 -4.74
CA ARG A 316 -11.33 -4.44 -4.36
C ARG A 316 -11.78 -5.81 -4.83
N ASN A 317 -10.87 -6.57 -5.42
CA ASN A 317 -11.08 -7.97 -5.70
C ASN A 317 -10.36 -8.83 -4.66
N HIS A 318 -11.08 -9.80 -4.10
CA HIS A 318 -10.54 -10.86 -3.25
C HIS A 318 -10.47 -12.13 -4.09
N ARG A 319 -9.27 -12.46 -4.59
CA ARG A 319 -9.04 -13.67 -5.38
C ARG A 319 -8.54 -14.78 -4.47
N HIS A 320 -9.20 -15.93 -4.52
CA HIS A 320 -8.76 -17.19 -3.93
C HIS A 320 -8.38 -18.14 -5.05
N TYR A 321 -7.11 -18.50 -5.09
CA TYR A 321 -6.53 -19.35 -6.12
C TYR A 321 -6.08 -20.67 -5.52
N LYS A 322 -6.28 -21.76 -6.27
CA LYS A 322 -5.73 -23.09 -5.97
C LYS A 322 -5.14 -23.68 -7.24
N GLY A 323 -3.96 -24.27 -7.12
CA GLY A 323 -3.27 -24.94 -8.22
C GLY A 323 -2.74 -26.31 -7.80
N ARG A 324 -2.51 -27.20 -8.75
CA ARG A 324 -1.81 -28.46 -8.55
C ARG A 324 -1.01 -28.81 -9.80
N ASP A 325 0.28 -29.07 -9.66
CA ASP A 325 1.08 -29.63 -10.74
C ASP A 325 0.70 -31.12 -10.89
N PRO A 326 0.14 -31.55 -12.03
CA PRO A 326 -0.29 -32.93 -12.22
C PRO A 326 0.88 -33.93 -12.28
N ARG A 327 2.10 -33.48 -12.59
CA ARG A 327 3.30 -34.31 -12.75
C ARG A 327 3.96 -34.60 -11.41
N THR A 328 4.05 -33.58 -10.56
CA THR A 328 4.72 -33.69 -9.25
C THR A 328 3.73 -33.88 -8.10
N GLY A 329 2.44 -33.60 -8.33
CA GLY A 329 1.40 -33.61 -7.31
C GLY A 329 1.44 -32.41 -6.36
N LYS A 330 2.43 -31.50 -6.50
CA LYS A 330 2.61 -30.32 -5.66
C LYS A 330 1.38 -29.41 -5.78
N ALA A 331 0.77 -29.09 -4.64
CA ALA A 331 -0.42 -28.26 -4.55
C ALA A 331 -0.08 -26.85 -4.06
N TYR A 332 -0.91 -25.90 -4.46
CA TYR A 332 -0.75 -24.48 -4.23
C TYR A 332 -2.10 -23.89 -3.81
N GLU A 333 -2.09 -23.00 -2.82
CA GLU A 333 -3.28 -22.24 -2.43
C GLU A 333 -2.88 -20.83 -2.04
N GLN A 334 -3.55 -19.82 -2.59
CA GLN A 334 -3.21 -18.43 -2.37
C GLN A 334 -4.46 -17.56 -2.25
N ARG A 335 -4.38 -16.50 -1.44
CA ARG A 335 -5.39 -15.44 -1.40
C ARG A 335 -4.71 -14.11 -1.65
N ILE A 336 -5.16 -13.41 -2.68
CA ILE A 336 -4.64 -12.09 -3.03
C ILE A 336 -5.75 -11.05 -3.03
N HIS A 337 -5.39 -9.83 -2.68
CA HIS A 337 -6.29 -8.69 -2.55
C HIS A 337 -5.69 -7.52 -3.31
N TYR A 338 -6.38 -7.05 -4.34
CA TYR A 338 -5.89 -5.96 -5.18
C TYR A 338 -7.07 -5.14 -5.69
N ARG A 339 -6.81 -3.88 -6.06
CA ARG A 339 -7.81 -2.98 -6.61
C ARG A 339 -8.00 -3.27 -8.10
N LEU A 340 -9.23 -3.29 -8.56
CA LEU A 340 -9.53 -3.21 -9.98
C LEU A 340 -9.78 -1.76 -10.34
N PHE A 341 -9.14 -1.28 -11.40
CA PHE A 341 -9.31 0.10 -11.86
C PHE A 341 -10.22 0.14 -13.07
N SER A 342 -11.17 1.07 -13.04
CA SER A 342 -11.75 1.59 -14.27
C SER A 342 -10.80 2.63 -14.89
N ALA A 343 -10.93 2.87 -16.19
CA ALA A 343 -10.10 3.87 -16.88
C ALA A 343 -10.19 5.26 -16.21
N HIS A 344 -11.40 5.71 -15.86
CA HIS A 344 -11.63 7.04 -15.29
C HIS A 344 -10.96 7.23 -13.91
N GLU A 345 -10.97 6.20 -13.06
CA GLU A 345 -10.31 6.26 -11.74
C GLU A 345 -8.80 6.40 -11.89
N LEU A 346 -8.19 5.59 -12.76
CA LEU A 346 -6.74 5.61 -12.96
C LEU A 346 -6.28 6.92 -13.61
N LEU A 347 -7.01 7.41 -14.62
CA LEU A 347 -6.76 8.72 -15.23
C LEU A 347 -6.86 9.85 -14.20
N GLY A 348 -7.87 9.81 -13.32
CA GLY A 348 -8.03 10.79 -12.25
C GLY A 348 -6.88 10.79 -11.24
N LEU A 349 -6.33 9.61 -10.90
CA LEU A 349 -5.17 9.49 -10.02
C LEU A 349 -3.88 10.00 -10.69
N LEU A 350 -3.68 9.69 -11.98
CA LEU A 350 -2.55 10.20 -12.76
C LEU A 350 -2.56 11.73 -12.83
N GLU A 351 -3.71 12.33 -13.15
CA GLU A 351 -3.89 13.77 -13.21
C GLU A 351 -3.60 14.43 -11.84
N GLN A 352 -4.15 13.89 -10.74
CA GLN A 352 -3.86 14.36 -9.37
C GLN A 352 -2.38 14.20 -8.98
N ALA A 353 -1.71 13.21 -9.55
CA ALA A 353 -0.28 13.00 -9.40
C ALA A 353 0.54 13.91 -10.30
N GLY A 354 -0.05 14.78 -11.14
CA GLY A 354 0.68 15.66 -12.06
C GLY A 354 1.28 14.92 -13.27
N LEU A 355 0.72 13.76 -13.61
CA LEU A 355 1.04 12.98 -14.80
C LEU A 355 -0.10 13.14 -15.81
N ARG A 356 0.16 13.80 -16.94
CA ARG A 356 -0.84 14.01 -18.00
C ARG A 356 -0.86 12.80 -18.92
N GLU A 357 -2.01 12.17 -19.08
CA GLU A 357 -2.19 11.09 -20.05
C GLU A 357 -1.97 11.58 -21.50
N ASP A 358 -1.36 10.72 -22.32
CA ASP A 358 -1.14 10.93 -23.76
C ASP A 358 -1.20 9.62 -24.59
N GLY A 359 -1.89 8.61 -24.05
CA GLY A 359 -2.12 7.31 -24.66
C GLY A 359 -2.90 6.36 -23.73
N LEU A 360 -3.92 5.68 -24.27
CA LEU A 360 -4.73 4.67 -23.59
C LEU A 360 -5.04 3.49 -24.54
N TRP A 361 -4.67 2.29 -24.12
CA TRP A 361 -4.80 1.05 -24.90
C TRP A 361 -5.34 -0.10 -24.06
N GLY A 362 -5.83 -1.14 -24.74
CA GLY A 362 -6.33 -2.36 -24.13
C GLY A 362 -5.27 -3.41 -23.82
N ASP A 363 -4.06 -3.24 -24.36
CA ASP A 363 -2.92 -4.14 -24.26
C ASP A 363 -1.62 -3.41 -24.68
N LEU A 364 -0.47 -4.07 -24.50
CA LEU A 364 0.85 -3.56 -24.90
C LEU A 364 1.02 -3.55 -26.44
N GLU A 365 0.24 -4.32 -27.18
CA GLU A 365 0.22 -4.29 -28.64
C GLU A 365 -0.39 -2.98 -29.18
N GLY A 366 -1.00 -2.16 -28.32
CA GLY A 366 -1.48 -0.84 -28.68
C GLY A 366 -2.83 -0.88 -29.37
N HIS A 367 -3.62 -1.93 -29.14
CA HIS A 367 -5.00 -1.95 -29.58
C HIS A 367 -5.82 -0.90 -28.81
N PRO A 368 -6.78 -0.21 -29.47
CA PRO A 368 -7.63 0.76 -28.79
C PRO A 368 -8.32 0.16 -27.56
N PHE A 369 -8.33 0.92 -26.46
CA PHE A 369 -9.03 0.49 -25.27
C PHE A 369 -10.54 0.37 -25.51
N SER A 370 -11.13 -0.69 -24.99
CA SER A 370 -12.56 -0.91 -24.92
C SER A 370 -12.92 -1.55 -23.58
N LEU A 371 -14.21 -1.60 -23.25
CA LEU A 371 -14.64 -2.30 -22.05
C LEU A 371 -14.18 -3.76 -22.06
N ASP A 372 -14.12 -4.40 -23.23
CA ASP A 372 -13.78 -5.81 -23.42
C ASP A 372 -12.26 -6.07 -23.40
N SER A 373 -11.44 -5.01 -23.33
CA SER A 373 -10.00 -5.13 -23.21
C SER A 373 -9.60 -5.77 -21.88
N PRO A 374 -8.68 -6.75 -21.86
CA PRO A 374 -8.31 -7.43 -20.62
C PRO A 374 -7.55 -6.51 -19.64
N SER A 375 -6.77 -5.58 -20.18
CA SER A 375 -5.94 -4.65 -19.43
C SER A 375 -6.28 -3.19 -19.76
N LEU A 376 -5.84 -2.31 -18.88
CA LEU A 376 -5.71 -0.88 -19.07
C LEU A 376 -4.22 -0.57 -19.19
N VAL A 377 -3.78 -0.15 -20.38
CA VAL A 377 -2.41 0.32 -20.60
C VAL A 377 -2.45 1.83 -20.85
N ILE A 378 -1.83 2.61 -19.97
CA ILE A 378 -1.82 4.07 -20.06
C ILE A 378 -0.39 4.58 -20.15
N ARG A 379 -0.15 5.47 -21.10
CA ARG A 379 1.05 6.30 -21.14
C ARG A 379 0.71 7.69 -20.62
N ALA A 380 1.52 8.17 -19.68
CA ALA A 380 1.37 9.50 -19.09
C ALA A 380 2.72 10.21 -19.02
N ARG A 381 2.73 11.53 -19.13
CA ARG A 381 3.93 12.36 -19.07
C ARG A 381 3.98 13.21 -17.82
N ARG A 382 5.18 13.37 -17.26
CA ARG A 382 5.45 14.40 -16.27
C ARG A 382 5.23 15.78 -16.90
N ARG A 383 4.33 16.58 -16.31
CA ARG A 383 4.17 18.01 -16.68
C ARG A 383 5.47 18.77 -16.40
N GLU A 384 5.77 19.76 -17.25
CA GLU A 384 6.88 20.70 -17.05
C GLU A 384 6.81 21.42 -15.70
#